data_AF-A0A9C9W487-F1
#
_entry.id   AF-A0A9C9W487-F1
#
_cell.length_a   1.000
_cell.length_b   1.000
_cell.length_c   1.000
_cell.angle_alpha   90.00
_cell.angle_beta   90.00
_cell.angle_gamma   90.00
#
_symmetry.space_group_name_H-M   'P 1'
#
loop_
_entity.id
_entity.type
_entity.pdbx_description
1 polymer ?
#
loop_
_entity_poly.entity_id
_entity_poly.type
_entity_poly.pdbx_seq_one_letter_code
_entity_poly.pdbx_strand_id
1 'polypeptide(L)'
;MHLGVEQSLSLPGMKEMELILEAHAWVVVDHNRNQVPVLAWVDFQVSPQRGLHESVPCTLNYYHFMASSLRGKVVNAMGDELEKRLKLAGW
;
A
#
# COMPACT_ATOMS: atom_id res chain seq x y z
N MET A 1 -6.98 -15.34 -9.71
CA MET A 1 -7.91 -14.39 -9.09
C MET A 1 -7.36 -12.99 -9.31
N HIS A 2 -7.85 -12.28 -10.32
CA HIS A 2 -7.49 -10.89 -10.59
C HIS A 2 -8.52 -10.01 -9.86
N LEU A 3 -8.10 -9.27 -8.84
CA LEU A 3 -8.87 -8.11 -8.40
C LEU A 3 -8.75 -7.08 -9.53
N GLY A 4 -9.70 -7.12 -10.46
CA GLY A 4 -9.62 -6.49 -11.78
C GLY A 4 -9.77 -4.96 -11.80
N VAL A 5 -9.40 -4.25 -10.74
CA VAL A 5 -9.39 -2.78 -10.72
C VAL A 5 -8.23 -2.32 -9.83
N GLU A 6 -7.40 -1.43 -10.38
CA GLU A 6 -6.45 -0.62 -9.60
C GLU A 6 -7.23 0.09 -8.49
N GLN A 7 -6.87 -0.17 -7.23
CA GLN A 7 -7.56 0.44 -6.10
C GLN A 7 -6.68 1.53 -5.52
N SER A 8 -7.17 2.77 -5.61
CA SER A 8 -6.60 3.89 -4.88
C SER A 8 -7.12 3.92 -3.45
N LEU A 9 -6.21 4.22 -2.53
CA LEU A 9 -6.49 4.55 -1.15
C LEU A 9 -5.90 5.92 -0.82
N SER A 10 -6.75 6.83 -0.38
CA SER A 10 -6.31 8.08 0.24
C SER A 10 -5.60 7.77 1.55
N LEU A 11 -4.51 8.50 1.83
CA LEU A 11 -3.69 8.30 3.02
C LEU A 11 -3.97 9.41 4.07
N PRO A 12 -4.77 9.15 5.11
CA PRO A 12 -5.13 10.17 6.10
C PRO A 12 -3.88 10.78 6.77
N GLY A 13 -3.83 12.10 6.85
CA GLY A 13 -2.68 12.82 7.41
C GLY A 13 -1.48 12.97 6.47
N MET A 14 -1.55 12.44 5.25
CA MET A 14 -0.55 12.59 4.19
C MET A 14 -1.23 13.26 2.99
N LYS A 15 -1.43 14.59 3.07
CA LYS A 15 -2.12 15.36 2.02
C LYS A 15 -1.42 15.17 0.67
N GLU A 16 -2.22 15.06 -0.39
CA GLU A 16 -1.77 14.88 -1.79
C GLU A 16 -0.98 13.60 -2.04
N MET A 17 -0.95 12.66 -1.09
CA MET A 17 -0.39 11.33 -1.29
C MET A 17 -1.49 10.28 -1.36
N GLU A 18 -1.26 9.31 -2.22
CA GLU A 18 -2.20 8.24 -2.50
C GLU A 18 -1.44 6.92 -2.57
N LEU A 19 -2.03 5.86 -2.03
CA LEU A 19 -1.55 4.51 -2.20
C LEU A 19 -2.35 3.83 -3.31
N ILE A 20 -1.66 3.51 -4.40
CA ILE A 20 -2.19 2.72 -5.49
C ILE A 20 -1.88 1.24 -5.20
N LEU A 21 -2.94 0.42 -5.17
CA LEU A 21 -2.86 -1.02 -4.98
C LEU A 21 -3.06 -1.74 -6.30
N GLU A 22 -2.01 -2.41 -6.76
CA GLU A 22 -2.06 -3.37 -7.85
C GLU A 22 -1.74 -4.79 -7.37
N ALA A 23 -1.92 -5.77 -8.25
CA ALA A 23 -1.69 -7.18 -7.94
C ALA A 23 -0.24 -7.50 -7.53
N HIS A 24 0.75 -6.75 -8.06
CA HIS A 24 2.18 -7.05 -7.89
C HIS A 24 2.99 -5.89 -7.31
N ALA A 25 2.36 -4.73 -7.10
CA ALA A 25 3.02 -3.56 -6.57
C ALA A 25 2.03 -2.69 -5.79
N TRP A 26 2.49 -2.16 -4.66
CA TRP A 26 1.79 -1.09 -3.95
C TRP A 26 2.65 0.15 -3.99
N VAL A 27 2.13 1.24 -4.55
CA VAL A 27 2.92 2.45 -4.85
C VAL A 27 2.30 3.65 -4.18
N VAL A 28 3.11 4.38 -3.41
CA VAL A 28 2.74 5.70 -2.90
C VAL A 28 3.17 6.73 -3.93
N VAL A 29 2.24 7.52 -4.43
CA VAL A 29 2.49 8.63 -5.34
C VAL A 29 2.25 9.96 -4.64
N ASP A 30 3.02 10.99 -5.03
CA ASP A 30 2.82 12.39 -4.61
C ASP A 30 2.21 13.19 -5.77
N HIS A 31 0.95 13.60 -5.61
CA HIS A 31 0.21 14.35 -6.61
C HIS A 31 0.74 15.78 -6.81
N ASN A 32 1.42 16.37 -5.80
CA ASN A 32 2.07 17.67 -5.98
C ASN A 32 3.23 17.62 -6.98
N ARG A 33 3.76 16.42 -7.25
CA ARG A 33 4.93 16.19 -8.09
C ARG A 33 4.57 15.36 -9.31
N ASN A 34 3.38 15.57 -9.89
CA ASN A 34 2.97 14.87 -11.11
C ASN A 34 2.97 13.35 -10.95
N GLN A 35 2.44 12.85 -9.83
CA GLN A 35 2.33 11.43 -9.50
C GLN A 35 3.67 10.69 -9.42
N VAL A 36 4.75 11.39 -9.07
CA VAL A 36 6.07 10.76 -8.89
C VAL A 36 5.99 9.74 -7.75
N PRO A 37 6.53 8.52 -7.95
CA PRO A 37 6.58 7.52 -6.89
C PRO A 37 7.47 8.00 -5.75
N VAL A 38 7.00 7.80 -4.53
CA VAL A 38 7.71 8.14 -3.29
C VAL A 38 8.29 6.88 -2.66
N LEU A 39 7.48 5.83 -2.60
CA LEU A 39 7.76 4.54 -1.97
C LEU A 39 6.97 3.46 -2.69
N ALA A 40 7.57 2.29 -2.91
CA ALA A 40 6.85 1.13 -3.42
C ALA A 40 7.21 -0.16 -2.67
N TRP A 41 6.20 -0.99 -2.45
CA TRP A 41 6.35 -2.40 -2.11
C TRP A 41 6.16 -3.20 -3.40
N VAL A 42 7.14 -4.02 -3.74
CA VAL A 42 7.15 -4.82 -4.97
C VAL A 42 7.66 -6.22 -4.67
N ASP A 43 7.55 -7.12 -5.66
CA ASP A 43 8.13 -8.46 -5.58
C ASP A 43 7.66 -9.24 -4.33
N PHE A 44 6.35 -9.27 -4.12
CA PHE A 44 5.72 -9.96 -3.00
C PHE A 44 5.92 -11.47 -3.09
N GLN A 45 6.59 -12.04 -2.08
CA GLN A 45 6.88 -13.46 -2.00
C GLN A 45 5.77 -14.17 -1.19
N VAL A 46 4.66 -14.49 -1.85
CA VAL A 46 3.52 -15.16 -1.23
C VAL A 46 3.64 -16.68 -1.40
N SER A 47 4.16 -17.34 -0.36
CA SER A 47 4.22 -18.80 -0.30
C SER A 47 2.89 -19.40 0.17
N PRO A 48 2.41 -20.53 -0.40
CA PRO A 48 1.21 -21.22 0.06
C PRO A 48 1.35 -21.84 1.46
N GLN A 49 2.57 -21.99 1.98
CA GLN A 49 2.81 -22.47 3.34
C GLN A 49 2.79 -21.35 4.39
N ARG A 50 2.71 -20.08 3.97
CA ARG A 50 2.71 -18.92 4.87
C ARG A 50 1.39 -18.80 5.61
N GLY A 51 1.44 -18.61 6.92
CA GLY A 51 0.26 -18.30 7.72
C GLY A 51 -0.29 -16.91 7.39
N LEU A 52 -1.62 -16.72 7.45
CA LEU A 52 -2.24 -15.41 7.18
C LEU A 52 -1.70 -14.29 8.08
N HIS A 53 -1.37 -14.62 9.33
CA HIS A 53 -0.88 -13.70 10.36
C HIS A 53 0.60 -13.32 10.22
N GLU A 54 1.37 -14.03 9.40
CA GLU A 54 2.78 -13.74 9.22
C GLU A 54 2.95 -12.44 8.40
N SER A 55 4.16 -11.94 8.19
CA SER A 55 4.41 -10.80 7.27
C SER A 55 4.70 -11.32 5.86
N VAL A 56 4.32 -10.59 4.80
CA VAL A 56 4.68 -10.97 3.41
C VAL A 56 6.08 -10.40 3.11
N PRO A 57 7.10 -11.22 2.84
CA PRO A 57 8.38 -10.71 2.37
C PRO A 57 8.20 -10.01 1.02
N CYS A 58 8.84 -8.86 0.86
CA CYS A 58 8.78 -8.05 -0.34
C CYS A 58 10.01 -7.14 -0.41
N THR A 59 10.21 -6.54 -1.58
CA THR A 59 11.23 -5.52 -1.80
C THR A 59 10.63 -4.13 -1.59
N LEU A 60 11.38 -3.26 -0.90
CA LEU A 60 11.02 -1.87 -0.66
C LEU A 60 11.90 -0.94 -1.49
N ASN A 61 11.28 -0.22 -2.43
CA ASN A 61 11.95 0.78 -3.23
C ASN A 61 11.64 2.19 -2.69
N TYR A 62 12.68 2.94 -2.35
CA TYR A 62 12.57 4.33 -1.90
C TYR A 62 13.05 5.26 -3.00
N TYR A 63 12.16 6.09 -3.53
CA TYR A 63 12.47 7.01 -4.62
C TYR A 63 12.65 8.46 -4.13
N HIS A 64 12.28 8.72 -2.87
CA HIS A 64 12.46 10.02 -2.22
C HIS A 64 13.25 9.89 -0.91
N PHE A 65 14.12 10.84 -0.61
CA PHE A 65 15.07 10.77 0.50
C PHE A 65 14.42 10.64 1.91
N MET A 66 13.19 11.13 2.09
CA MET A 66 12.44 11.02 3.35
C MET A 66 11.40 9.89 3.37
N ALA A 67 11.31 9.08 2.31
CA ALA A 67 10.27 8.07 2.15
C ALA A 67 10.31 6.97 3.23
N SER A 68 11.48 6.72 3.84
CA SER A 68 11.64 5.77 4.94
C SER A 68 10.72 6.07 6.13
N SER A 69 10.44 7.35 6.40
CA SER A 69 9.55 7.78 7.47
C SER A 69 8.06 7.54 7.20
N LEU A 70 7.70 7.29 5.93
CA LEU A 70 6.31 7.09 5.50
C LEU A 70 5.88 5.62 5.57
N ARG A 71 6.82 4.68 5.42
CA ARG A 71 6.55 3.24 5.32
C ARG A 71 5.53 2.73 6.35
N GLY A 72 5.79 2.96 7.64
CA GLY A 72 4.91 2.48 8.70
C GLY A 72 3.55 3.17 8.72
N LYS A 73 3.52 4.48 8.42
CA LYS A 73 2.28 5.27 8.41
C LYS A 73 1.35 4.80 7.30
N VAL A 74 1.91 4.52 6.12
CA VAL A 74 1.15 4.05 4.94
C VAL A 74 0.52 2.68 5.20
N VAL A 75 1.28 1.72 5.74
CA VAL A 75 0.75 0.38 6.04
C VAL A 75 -0.35 0.44 7.11
N ASN A 76 -0.18 1.27 8.14
CA ASN A 76 -1.21 1.45 9.16
C ASN A 76 -2.48 2.09 8.57
N ALA A 77 -2.32 3.17 7.79
CA ALA A 77 -3.45 3.82 7.12
C ALA A 77 -4.22 2.87 6.19
N MET A 78 -3.50 2.03 5.44
CA MET A 78 -4.09 0.98 4.61
C MET A 78 -4.86 -0.04 5.45
N GLY A 79 -4.29 -0.49 6.57
CA GLY A 79 -4.95 -1.41 7.50
C GLY A 79 -6.26 -0.85 8.05
N ASP A 80 -6.22 0.39 8.55
CA ASP A 80 -7.40 1.09 9.08
C ASP A 80 -8.51 1.23 8.03
N GLU A 81 -8.13 1.56 6.79
CA GLU A 81 -9.08 1.73 5.69
C GLU A 81 -9.68 0.39 5.23
N LEU A 82 -8.88 -0.66 5.15
CA LEU A 82 -9.37 -2.00 4.83
C LEU A 82 -10.31 -2.51 5.92
N GLU A 83 -10.00 -2.31 7.19
CA GLU A 83 -10.86 -2.72 8.31
C GLU A 83 -12.22 -2.01 8.24
N LYS A 84 -12.25 -0.70 7.93
CA LYS A 84 -13.49 0.04 7.71
C LYS A 84 -14.31 -0.56 6.56
N ARG A 85 -13.68 -0.85 5.43
CA ARG A 85 -14.35 -1.43 4.25
C ARG A 85 -14.91 -2.82 4.54
N LEU A 86 -14.18 -3.67 5.26
CA LEU A 86 -14.65 -5.00 5.65
C LEU A 86 -15.88 -4.92 6.57
N LYS A 87 -15.86 -4.03 7.57
CA LYS A 87 -17.02 -3.77 8.43
C LYS A 87 -18.25 -3.29 7.64
N LEU A 88 -18.05 -2.42 6.66
CA LEU A 88 -19.12 -1.94 5.78
C LEU A 88 -19.66 -3.05 4.86
N ALA A 89 -18.81 -4.01 4.47
CA ALA A 89 -19.20 -5.15 3.66
C ALA A 89 -19.96 -6.24 4.44
N GLY A 90 -20.21 -6.05 5.74
CA GLY A 90 -21.02 -6.97 6.56
C GLY A 90 -20.27 -8.22 7.03
N TRP A 91 -18.94 -8.16 7.07
CA TRP A 91 -18.08 -9.17 7.71
C TRP A 91 -17.83 -8.83 9.17
#